data_AF-W2KEH0-F1
#
_entry.id   AF-W2KEH0-F1
#
_cell.length_a   1.000
_cell.length_b   1.000
_cell.length_c   1.000
_cell.angle_alpha   90.00
_cell.angle_beta   90.00
_cell.angle_gamma   90.00
#
_symmetry.space_group_name_H-M   'P 1'
#
loop_
_entity.id
_entity.type
_entity.pdbx_description
1 polymer ?
#
loop_
_entity_poly.entity_id
_entity_poly.type
_entity_poly.pdbx_seq_one_letter_code
_entity_poly.pdbx_strand_id
1 'polypeptide(L)'
;MGKSKSPARQNWLHRFLVFLVLLGFLTLVVQISALLGRSGEQLTASARLRRAISQRIPWRHRSNNHSELQSVNELQPVSNELQRFGAEPTPAADTGDDEVSDEDLLHLSLLHERCVADTDAILPWQFGSPNHQSPNTTASNPEVVIHQNDSNLLQKLKQCPDVDIYLPNHLHGNGYCEDAVAYAKYLNSRLLPMWALQVKMYDPELQREVDYFDLCPKTPMIFFNHYWDDVPSMPRWPENKPIYLMPNIEMIELTPEFYWRVNVVLCKTQICFDRVTKWYEQEGNPRNTEVFYTKHTSSDQAQFARKRLGEDAIAPKNFSNVKFLHTPGTSIWKGTRAVLECWTSMAGLPPLDVYIDESAC
;
A
#
# COMPACT_ATOMS: atom_id res chain seq x y z
N MET A 1 82.88 -10.22 2.42
CA MET A 1 82.09 -10.86 1.33
C MET A 1 80.60 -10.63 1.58
N GLY A 2 80.01 -9.61 0.95
CA GLY A 2 78.57 -9.33 1.03
C GLY A 2 77.95 -9.46 -0.36
N LYS A 3 77.14 -10.50 -0.57
CA LYS A 3 76.49 -10.81 -1.86
C LYS A 3 75.38 -9.79 -2.15
N SER A 4 75.55 -9.03 -3.23
CA SER A 4 74.51 -8.21 -3.86
C SER A 4 73.38 -9.12 -4.39
N LYS A 5 72.13 -8.87 -3.95
CA LYS A 5 70.92 -9.58 -4.42
C LYS A 5 70.45 -8.97 -5.74
N SER A 6 70.19 -9.84 -6.71
CA SER A 6 69.85 -9.51 -8.10
C SER A 6 68.54 -8.70 -8.23
N PRO A 7 68.48 -7.71 -9.15
CA PRO A 7 67.33 -6.83 -9.35
C PRO A 7 66.14 -7.51 -10.06
N ALA A 8 66.30 -8.75 -10.54
CA ALA A 8 65.25 -9.45 -11.29
C ALA A 8 64.07 -9.90 -10.42
N ARG A 9 64.31 -10.23 -9.15
CA ARG A 9 63.29 -10.80 -8.25
C ARG A 9 62.31 -9.73 -7.73
N GLN A 10 62.75 -8.48 -7.65
CA GLN A 10 61.96 -7.35 -7.17
C GLN A 10 60.94 -6.87 -8.22
N ASN A 11 61.32 -6.91 -9.50
CA ASN A 11 60.42 -6.57 -10.61
C ASN A 11 59.30 -7.61 -10.80
N TRP A 12 59.54 -8.89 -10.52
CA TRP A 12 58.52 -9.93 -10.63
C TRP A 12 57.46 -9.80 -9.53
N LEU A 13 57.89 -9.55 -8.29
CA LEU A 13 56.98 -9.30 -7.16
C LEU A 13 56.13 -8.05 -7.41
N HIS A 14 56.70 -6.99 -7.98
CA HIS A 14 55.95 -5.77 -8.28
C HIS A 14 54.89 -6.00 -9.37
N ARG A 15 55.23 -6.74 -10.43
CA ARG A 15 54.27 -7.11 -11.50
C ARG A 15 53.15 -8.01 -10.99
N PHE A 16 53.46 -8.94 -10.09
CA PHE A 16 52.46 -9.82 -9.47
C PHE A 16 51.51 -9.05 -8.56
N LEU A 17 52.03 -8.10 -7.77
CA LEU A 17 51.21 -7.20 -6.94
C LEU A 17 50.31 -6.30 -7.78
N VAL A 18 50.82 -5.72 -8.86
CA VAL A 18 50.01 -4.91 -9.79
C VAL A 18 48.90 -5.75 -10.42
N PHE A 19 49.18 -6.98 -10.80
CA PHE A 19 48.18 -7.90 -11.34
C PHE A 19 47.09 -8.24 -10.32
N LEU A 20 47.45 -8.50 -9.06
CA LEU A 20 46.48 -8.76 -7.98
C LEU A 20 45.61 -7.53 -7.67
N VAL A 21 46.17 -6.33 -7.69
CA VAL A 21 45.42 -5.08 -7.50
C VAL A 21 44.44 -4.85 -8.66
N LEU A 22 44.85 -5.11 -9.90
CA LEU A 22 43.98 -5.02 -11.08
C LEU A 22 42.85 -6.06 -11.03
N LEU A 23 43.14 -7.30 -10.60
CA LEU A 23 42.12 -8.33 -10.44
C LEU A 23 41.11 -7.95 -9.35
N GLY A 24 41.59 -7.42 -8.22
CA GLY A 24 40.75 -6.92 -7.13
C GLY A 24 39.85 -5.76 -7.59
N PHE A 25 40.38 -4.84 -8.40
CA PHE A 25 39.59 -3.77 -9.00
C PHE A 25 38.53 -4.31 -9.96
N LEU A 26 38.88 -5.30 -10.78
CA LEU A 26 37.94 -5.91 -11.72
C LEU A 26 36.80 -6.62 -10.98
N THR A 27 37.10 -7.35 -9.90
CA THR A 27 36.07 -8.00 -9.07
C THR A 27 35.18 -6.99 -8.36
N LEU A 28 35.74 -5.86 -7.91
CA LEU A 28 34.99 -4.77 -7.31
C LEU A 28 34.04 -4.12 -8.33
N VAL A 29 34.52 -3.87 -9.55
CA VAL A 29 33.71 -3.30 -10.64
C VAL A 29 32.58 -4.26 -11.05
N VAL A 30 32.84 -5.56 -11.13
CA VAL A 30 31.81 -6.58 -11.44
C VAL A 30 30.77 -6.68 -10.32
N GLN A 31 31.18 -6.64 -9.04
CA GLN A 31 30.24 -6.62 -7.91
C GLN A 31 29.40 -5.34 -7.88
N ILE A 32 30.01 -4.18 -8.13
CA ILE A 32 29.30 -2.89 -8.22
C ILE A 32 28.31 -2.91 -9.39
N SER A 33 28.69 -3.49 -10.52
CA SER A 33 27.81 -3.62 -11.70
C SER A 33 26.65 -4.59 -11.45
N ALA A 34 26.87 -5.68 -10.70
CA ALA A 34 25.81 -6.60 -10.30
C ALA A 34 24.85 -6.01 -9.26
N LEU A 35 25.36 -5.15 -8.36
CA LEU A 35 24.55 -4.38 -7.40
C LEU A 35 23.73 -3.27 -8.07
N LEU A 36 24.29 -2.61 -9.09
CA LEU A 36 23.59 -1.58 -9.90
C LEU A 36 22.59 -2.18 -10.89
N GLY A 37 22.85 -3.38 -11.41
CA GLY A 37 21.89 -4.10 -12.27
C GLY A 37 20.63 -4.55 -11.53
N ARG A 38 20.75 -4.87 -10.23
CA ARG A 38 19.63 -5.26 -9.36
C ARG A 38 18.84 -4.08 -8.80
N SER A 39 19.41 -2.87 -8.79
CA SER A 39 18.76 -1.66 -8.25
C SER A 39 17.83 -0.97 -9.25
N GLY A 40 17.87 -1.32 -10.54
CA GLY A 40 17.05 -0.72 -11.59
C GLY A 40 15.53 -0.84 -11.34
N GLU A 41 15.06 -2.00 -10.86
CA GLU A 41 13.64 -2.25 -10.56
C GLU A 41 13.20 -1.65 -9.20
N GLN A 42 14.13 -1.52 -8.26
CA GLN A 42 13.87 -0.93 -6.92
C GLN A 42 13.83 0.62 -6.97
N LEU A 43 14.56 1.23 -7.90
CA LEU A 43 14.62 2.68 -8.10
C LEU A 43 13.39 3.25 -8.83
N THR A 44 12.70 2.45 -9.65
CA THR A 44 11.53 2.92 -10.42
C THR A 44 10.29 3.15 -9.56
N ALA A 45 10.06 2.33 -8.52
CA ALA A 45 8.91 2.48 -7.62
C ALA A 45 9.07 3.67 -6.65
N SER A 46 10.25 3.80 -6.02
CA SER A 46 10.58 4.92 -5.11
C SER A 46 10.60 6.28 -5.82
N ALA A 47 10.95 6.30 -7.12
CA ALA A 47 10.90 7.51 -7.93
C ALA A 47 9.47 8.02 -8.19
N ARG A 48 8.45 7.16 -8.28
CA ARG A 48 7.05 7.58 -8.54
C ARG A 48 6.47 8.33 -7.33
N LEU A 49 6.66 7.81 -6.12
CA LEU A 49 6.20 8.46 -4.88
C LEU A 49 6.96 9.77 -4.63
N ARG A 50 8.29 9.78 -4.78
CA ARG A 50 9.09 11.01 -4.67
C ARG A 50 8.74 12.05 -5.74
N ARG A 51 8.39 11.60 -6.96
CA ARG A 51 7.94 12.48 -8.05
C ARG A 51 6.57 13.08 -7.75
N ALA A 52 5.63 12.32 -7.18
CA ALA A 52 4.34 12.84 -6.72
C ALA A 52 4.50 13.91 -5.63
N ILE A 53 5.42 13.71 -4.68
CA ILE A 53 5.73 14.70 -3.62
C ILE A 53 6.39 15.96 -4.20
N SER A 54 7.22 15.83 -5.24
CA SER A 54 7.94 16.96 -5.84
C SER A 54 7.05 17.85 -6.74
N GLN A 55 5.94 17.34 -7.25
CA GLN A 55 5.04 18.08 -8.15
C GLN A 55 3.95 18.81 -7.35
N ARG A 56 4.36 19.87 -6.63
CA ARG A 56 3.43 20.90 -6.13
C ARG A 56 2.76 21.58 -7.32
N ILE A 57 1.48 21.28 -7.58
CA ILE A 57 0.63 22.10 -8.45
C ILE A 57 -0.03 23.16 -7.55
N PRO A 58 0.33 24.45 -7.67
CA PRO A 58 -0.32 25.51 -6.91
C PRO A 58 -1.61 25.92 -7.61
N TRP A 59 -2.76 25.60 -7.03
CA TRP A 59 -4.03 26.16 -7.48
C TRP A 59 -4.25 27.53 -6.83
N ARG A 60 -4.20 28.58 -7.67
CA ARG A 60 -4.62 29.93 -7.30
C ARG A 60 -6.14 30.01 -7.29
N HIS A 61 -6.71 30.26 -6.12
CA HIS A 61 -8.13 30.59 -5.97
C HIS A 61 -8.43 31.97 -6.59
N ARG A 62 -9.28 32.03 -7.61
CA ARG A 62 -9.86 33.30 -8.10
C ARG A 62 -11.17 33.55 -7.37
N SER A 63 -11.15 34.49 -6.42
CA SER A 63 -12.35 35.10 -5.86
C SER A 63 -13.06 35.91 -6.96
N ASN A 64 -14.39 35.82 -7.00
CA ASN A 64 -15.22 36.97 -7.35
C ASN A 64 -16.61 36.84 -6.73
N ASN A 65 -16.91 37.80 -5.87
CA ASN A 65 -18.24 38.19 -5.44
C ASN A 65 -19.06 38.67 -6.65
N HIS A 66 -20.33 38.28 -6.73
CA HIS A 66 -21.42 39.22 -7.03
C HIS A 66 -22.74 38.67 -6.51
N SER A 67 -23.34 39.44 -5.60
CA SER A 67 -24.75 39.44 -5.23
C SER A 67 -25.60 40.03 -6.36
N GLU A 68 -26.74 39.40 -6.69
CA GLU A 68 -28.06 40.05 -6.68
C GLU A 68 -29.19 39.08 -7.07
N LEU A 69 -30.34 39.38 -6.49
CA LEU A 69 -31.62 38.66 -6.43
C LEU A 69 -32.42 38.86 -7.73
N GLN A 70 -33.14 37.84 -8.22
CA GLN A 70 -34.56 37.97 -8.63
C GLN A 70 -35.21 36.64 -9.03
N SER A 71 -36.43 36.46 -8.52
CA SER A 71 -37.38 35.38 -8.75
C SER A 71 -38.12 35.52 -10.08
N VAL A 72 -38.22 34.44 -10.88
CA VAL A 72 -39.31 34.26 -11.86
C VAL A 72 -39.68 32.77 -11.92
N ASN A 73 -40.95 32.49 -11.63
CA ASN A 73 -41.62 31.21 -11.89
C ASN A 73 -41.69 30.96 -13.41
N GLU A 74 -41.30 29.78 -13.90
CA GLU A 74 -42.03 29.03 -14.94
C GLU A 74 -41.37 27.67 -15.18
N LEU A 75 -42.18 26.60 -15.19
CA LEU A 75 -41.75 25.25 -15.55
C LEU A 75 -41.54 25.15 -17.07
N GLN A 76 -40.30 24.91 -17.51
CA GLN A 76 -39.99 24.37 -18.84
C GLN A 76 -38.80 23.39 -18.77
N PRO A 77 -38.74 22.39 -19.69
CA PRO A 77 -37.90 21.21 -19.52
C PRO A 77 -36.44 21.52 -19.87
N VAL A 78 -35.55 21.26 -18.90
CA VAL A 78 -34.09 21.43 -19.03
C VAL A 78 -33.54 20.37 -19.99
N SER A 79 -33.54 20.70 -21.28
CA SER A 79 -32.75 20.04 -22.30
C SER A 79 -32.00 21.13 -23.07
N ASN A 80 -30.73 21.33 -22.68
CA ASN A 80 -29.64 22.03 -23.41
C ASN A 80 -28.68 22.86 -22.53
N GLU A 81 -28.59 22.64 -21.22
CA GLU A 81 -27.54 23.23 -20.35
C GLU A 81 -26.41 22.26 -19.97
N LEU A 82 -26.12 21.26 -20.80
CA LEU A 82 -24.96 20.36 -20.63
C LEU A 82 -23.94 20.50 -21.76
N GLN A 83 -23.74 21.71 -22.29
CA GLN A 83 -22.81 21.93 -23.41
C GLN A 83 -21.94 23.19 -23.29
N ARG A 84 -21.83 23.76 -22.08
CA ARG A 84 -21.00 24.96 -21.87
C ARG A 84 -20.18 24.99 -20.58
N PHE A 85 -19.87 23.83 -20.00
CA PHE A 85 -18.72 23.70 -19.10
C PHE A 85 -17.52 23.32 -19.96
N GLY A 86 -16.72 24.34 -20.31
CA GLY A 86 -15.48 24.18 -21.05
C GLY A 86 -14.57 23.19 -20.33
N ALA A 87 -14.03 22.26 -21.10
CA ALA A 87 -13.02 21.31 -20.69
C ALA A 87 -11.81 22.04 -20.07
N GLU A 88 -11.73 22.08 -18.75
CA GLU A 88 -10.44 22.03 -18.10
C GLU A 88 -9.87 20.63 -18.34
N PRO A 89 -8.57 20.49 -18.66
CA PRO A 89 -7.97 19.18 -18.73
C PRO A 89 -8.06 18.57 -17.34
N THR A 90 -8.98 17.62 -17.19
CA THR A 90 -8.85 16.58 -16.16
C THR A 90 -7.40 16.16 -16.21
N PRO A 91 -6.64 16.14 -15.09
CA PRO A 91 -5.30 15.55 -15.11
C PRO A 91 -5.50 14.20 -15.74
N ALA A 92 -4.94 14.03 -16.95
CA ALA A 92 -5.22 12.88 -17.79
C ALA A 92 -5.15 11.69 -16.85
N ALA A 93 -6.27 10.96 -16.73
CA ALA A 93 -6.14 9.61 -16.25
C ALA A 93 -4.97 9.07 -17.06
N ASP A 94 -3.96 8.57 -16.37
CA ASP A 94 -2.97 7.72 -16.99
C ASP A 94 -3.82 6.57 -17.55
N THR A 95 -4.35 6.76 -18.75
CA THR A 95 -4.88 5.73 -19.61
C THR A 95 -3.61 5.05 -20.08
N GLY A 96 -2.98 4.35 -19.15
CA GLY A 96 -2.06 3.29 -19.50
C GLY A 96 -2.90 2.35 -20.31
N ASP A 97 -2.85 2.52 -21.64
CA ASP A 97 -3.46 1.65 -22.63
C ASP A 97 -2.82 0.25 -22.63
N ASP A 98 -1.90 0.00 -21.68
CA ASP A 98 -1.34 -1.31 -21.41
C ASP A 98 -2.26 -2.05 -20.43
N GLU A 99 -2.96 -3.06 -20.96
CA GLU A 99 -3.72 -4.02 -20.17
C GLU A 99 -2.83 -4.60 -19.04
N VAL A 100 -3.33 -4.57 -17.81
CA VAL A 100 -2.60 -5.11 -16.65
C VAL A 100 -2.44 -6.62 -16.86
N SER A 101 -1.20 -7.10 -16.82
CA SER A 101 -0.92 -8.53 -17.05
C SER A 101 -1.64 -9.43 -16.04
N ASP A 102 -1.97 -10.65 -16.47
CA ASP A 102 -2.59 -11.66 -15.62
C ASP A 102 -1.82 -11.91 -14.32
N GLU A 103 -0.48 -11.98 -14.40
CA GLU A 103 0.38 -12.19 -13.23
C GLU A 103 0.29 -11.01 -12.25
N ASP A 104 0.26 -9.77 -12.77
CA ASP A 104 0.16 -8.59 -11.92
C ASP A 104 -1.21 -8.47 -11.24
N LEU A 105 -2.30 -8.84 -11.94
CA LEU A 105 -3.64 -8.93 -11.34
C LEU A 105 -3.69 -10.00 -10.24
N LEU A 106 -3.13 -11.19 -10.51
CA LEU A 106 -3.10 -12.31 -9.57
C LEU A 106 -2.30 -11.98 -8.29
N HIS A 107 -1.28 -11.14 -8.39
CA HIS A 107 -0.43 -10.79 -7.26
C HIS A 107 -1.21 -10.19 -6.08
N LEU A 108 -2.17 -9.29 -6.33
CA LEU A 108 -3.01 -8.73 -5.25
C LEU A 108 -3.86 -9.81 -4.59
N SER A 109 -4.42 -10.74 -5.37
CA SER A 109 -5.23 -11.84 -4.84
C SER A 109 -4.39 -12.80 -3.98
N LEU A 110 -3.14 -13.08 -4.36
CA LEU A 110 -2.25 -13.94 -3.57
C LEU A 110 -1.81 -13.28 -2.25
N LEU A 111 -1.47 -11.98 -2.29
CA LEU A 111 -1.19 -11.23 -1.07
C LEU A 111 -2.42 -11.18 -0.17
N HIS A 112 -3.61 -10.95 -0.73
CA HIS A 112 -4.87 -10.94 0.01
C HIS A 112 -5.15 -12.29 0.67
N GLU A 113 -5.11 -13.38 -0.09
CA GLU A 113 -5.28 -14.76 0.42
C GLU A 113 -4.34 -15.02 1.60
N ARG A 114 -3.07 -14.63 1.47
CA ARG A 114 -2.07 -14.83 2.52
C ARG A 114 -2.31 -13.94 3.74
N CYS A 115 -2.68 -12.67 3.53
CA CYS A 115 -3.03 -11.75 4.60
C CYS A 115 -4.18 -12.31 5.44
N VAL A 116 -5.23 -12.83 4.81
CA VAL A 116 -6.37 -13.40 5.54
C VAL A 116 -5.99 -14.72 6.25
N ALA A 117 -5.14 -15.55 5.62
CA ALA A 117 -4.82 -16.88 6.13
C ALA A 117 -3.78 -16.90 7.27
N ASP A 118 -2.85 -15.94 7.32
CA ASP A 118 -1.76 -15.91 8.28
C ASP A 118 -1.66 -14.54 8.96
N THR A 119 -2.34 -14.44 10.11
CA THR A 119 -2.53 -13.18 10.83
C THR A 119 -1.38 -12.80 11.74
N ASP A 120 -0.40 -13.70 11.90
CA ASP A 120 0.71 -13.55 12.84
C ASP A 120 2.08 -13.61 12.14
N ALA A 121 2.12 -13.20 10.88
CA ALA A 121 3.35 -13.16 10.08
C ALA A 121 3.56 -11.78 9.45
N ILE A 122 4.82 -11.44 9.19
CA ILE A 122 5.13 -10.30 8.34
C ILE A 122 4.95 -10.74 6.89
N LEU A 123 4.09 -10.04 6.16
CA LEU A 123 3.80 -10.32 4.76
C LEU A 123 4.45 -9.26 3.86
N PRO A 124 5.58 -9.56 3.21
CA PRO A 124 6.22 -8.64 2.30
C PRO A 124 5.65 -8.73 0.88
N TRP A 125 5.72 -7.63 0.14
CA TRP A 125 5.18 -7.52 -1.23
C TRP A 125 5.74 -8.53 -2.22
N GLN A 126 6.87 -9.17 -1.95
CA GLN A 126 7.46 -10.16 -2.86
C GLN A 126 6.63 -11.46 -2.92
N PHE A 127 5.80 -11.74 -1.91
CA PHE A 127 5.00 -12.96 -1.85
C PHE A 127 4.03 -13.05 -3.03
N GLY A 128 4.17 -14.07 -3.88
CA GLY A 128 3.30 -14.25 -5.05
C GLY A 128 3.44 -13.15 -6.12
N SER A 129 4.54 -12.38 -6.09
CA SER A 129 4.84 -11.39 -7.15
C SER A 129 5.03 -12.04 -8.52
N PRO A 130 5.00 -11.27 -9.63
CA PRO A 130 5.28 -11.82 -10.97
C PRO A 130 6.59 -12.62 -10.99
N ASN A 131 6.63 -13.73 -11.73
CA ASN A 131 7.67 -14.79 -11.68
C ASN A 131 7.71 -15.66 -10.42
N HIS A 132 6.94 -15.35 -9.38
CA HIS A 132 6.82 -16.16 -8.17
C HIS A 132 5.44 -16.82 -8.04
N GLN A 133 4.80 -17.09 -9.16
CA GLN A 133 3.47 -17.69 -9.24
C GLN A 133 3.55 -19.08 -9.87
N SER A 134 2.91 -20.05 -9.23
CA SER A 134 2.83 -21.43 -9.71
C SER A 134 1.68 -21.59 -10.72
N PRO A 135 1.72 -22.59 -11.62
CA PRO A 135 0.64 -22.85 -12.59
C PRO A 135 -0.74 -23.13 -11.97
N ASN A 136 -0.80 -23.51 -10.68
CA ASN A 136 -2.03 -23.73 -9.93
C ASN A 136 -2.54 -22.48 -9.21
N THR A 137 -2.05 -21.29 -9.58
CA THR A 137 -2.55 -20.02 -9.02
C THR A 137 -2.26 -19.92 -7.52
N THR A 138 -1.05 -20.33 -7.14
CA THR A 138 -0.50 -20.21 -5.77
C THR A 138 0.85 -19.51 -5.80
N ALA A 139 1.26 -18.90 -4.69
CA ALA A 139 2.61 -18.39 -4.55
C ALA A 139 3.64 -19.53 -4.52
N SER A 140 4.73 -19.39 -5.27
CA SER A 140 5.83 -20.34 -5.35
C SER A 140 7.00 -20.03 -4.40
N ASN A 141 6.91 -18.92 -3.67
CA ASN A 141 7.94 -18.40 -2.78
C ASN A 141 7.45 -18.22 -1.32
N PRO A 142 6.85 -19.24 -0.67
CA PRO A 142 6.31 -19.10 0.68
C PRO A 142 7.36 -18.69 1.74
N GLU A 143 8.64 -18.97 1.49
CA GLU A 143 9.76 -18.66 2.38
C GLU A 143 10.05 -17.16 2.57
N VAL A 144 9.48 -16.30 1.72
CA VAL A 144 9.62 -14.83 1.87
C VAL A 144 8.78 -14.30 3.04
N VAL A 145 7.74 -15.02 3.45
CA VAL A 145 6.96 -14.68 4.65
C VAL A 145 7.85 -14.84 5.87
N ILE A 146 7.76 -13.89 6.81
CA ILE A 146 8.68 -13.82 7.94
C ILE A 146 7.92 -14.11 9.23
N HIS A 147 8.43 -15.07 9.98
CA HIS A 147 7.86 -15.47 11.27
C HIS A 147 8.79 -15.09 12.42
N GLN A 148 8.22 -14.96 13.62
CA GLN A 148 8.97 -14.58 14.82
C GLN A 148 10.14 -15.53 15.14
N ASN A 149 10.01 -16.80 14.78
CA ASN A 149 11.00 -17.83 15.08
C ASN A 149 12.03 -18.06 13.95
N ASP A 150 12.04 -17.19 12.93
CA ASP A 150 12.99 -17.30 11.83
C ASP A 150 14.43 -17.10 12.32
N SER A 151 15.30 -18.06 12.01
CA SER A 151 16.73 -18.00 12.38
C SER A 151 17.47 -16.76 11.85
N ASN A 152 16.99 -16.18 10.74
CA ASN A 152 17.53 -14.98 10.10
C ASN A 152 16.63 -13.74 10.26
N LEU A 153 15.77 -13.70 11.29
CA LEU A 153 14.82 -12.62 11.54
C LEU A 153 15.48 -11.24 11.53
N LEU A 154 16.62 -11.07 12.22
CA LEU A 154 17.35 -9.80 12.27
C LEU A 154 17.72 -9.29 10.87
N GLN A 155 18.24 -10.17 10.01
CA GLN A 155 18.64 -9.81 8.64
C GLN A 155 17.43 -9.42 7.79
N LYS A 156 16.31 -10.11 7.97
CA LYS A 156 15.05 -9.82 7.27
C LYS A 156 14.46 -8.49 7.73
N LEU A 157 14.46 -8.20 9.03
CA LEU A 157 13.92 -6.96 9.59
C LEU A 157 14.79 -5.73 9.29
N LYS A 158 16.13 -5.88 9.24
CA LYS A 158 17.10 -4.83 8.85
C LYS A 158 16.84 -4.24 7.46
N GLN A 159 16.11 -4.94 6.59
CA GLN A 159 15.72 -4.45 5.27
C GLN A 159 14.49 -3.54 5.40
N CYS A 160 14.73 -2.26 5.70
CA CYS A 160 13.68 -1.27 5.87
C CYS A 160 13.16 -0.76 4.52
N PRO A 161 11.86 -0.93 4.20
CA PRO A 161 11.26 -0.29 3.03
C PRO A 161 11.13 1.23 3.23
N ASP A 162 10.71 1.93 2.17
CA ASP A 162 10.40 3.37 2.21
C ASP A 162 9.22 3.68 3.15
N VAL A 163 8.36 2.69 3.43
CA VAL A 163 7.22 2.74 4.35
C VAL A 163 6.90 1.32 4.81
N ASP A 164 6.51 1.13 6.06
CA ASP A 164 5.96 -0.13 6.57
C ASP A 164 4.46 0.05 6.88
N ILE A 165 3.69 -1.04 6.94
CA ILE A 165 2.25 -1.01 7.19
C ILE A 165 1.99 -1.78 8.48
N TYR A 166 1.41 -1.13 9.49
CA TYR A 166 0.96 -1.84 10.68
C TYR A 166 -0.41 -2.44 10.40
N LEU A 167 -0.53 -3.76 10.56
CA LEU A 167 -1.81 -4.46 10.50
C LEU A 167 -1.90 -5.38 11.72
N PRO A 168 -2.74 -5.05 12.72
CA PRO A 168 -2.88 -5.87 13.90
C PRO A 168 -3.68 -7.15 13.60
N ASN A 169 -3.38 -8.23 14.32
CA ASN A 169 -3.90 -9.57 14.05
C ASN A 169 -5.44 -9.61 13.96
N HIS A 170 -6.15 -8.79 14.75
CA HIS A 170 -7.62 -8.73 14.78
C HIS A 170 -8.25 -8.00 13.58
N LEU A 171 -7.46 -7.30 12.77
CA LEU A 171 -7.91 -6.64 11.55
C LEU A 171 -7.72 -7.48 10.29
N HIS A 172 -7.09 -8.66 10.39
CA HIS A 172 -6.95 -9.54 9.24
C HIS A 172 -8.32 -10.10 8.83
N GLY A 173 -8.87 -9.53 7.77
CA GLY A 173 -10.14 -9.91 7.20
C GLY A 173 -10.29 -9.29 5.81
N ASN A 174 -11.33 -9.70 5.08
CA ASN A 174 -11.45 -9.35 3.66
C ASN A 174 -11.31 -7.84 3.38
N GLY A 175 -11.88 -6.97 4.22
CA GLY A 175 -11.81 -5.52 4.03
C GLY A 175 -10.40 -4.94 4.20
N TYR A 176 -9.83 -5.03 5.40
CA TYR A 176 -8.52 -4.41 5.66
C TYR A 176 -7.37 -5.13 4.97
N CYS A 177 -7.48 -6.44 4.69
CA CYS A 177 -6.47 -7.10 3.87
C CYS A 177 -6.45 -6.56 2.44
N GLU A 178 -7.59 -6.26 1.81
CA GLU A 178 -7.60 -5.60 0.49
C GLU A 178 -6.87 -4.25 0.54
N ASP A 179 -7.17 -3.46 1.57
CA ASP A 179 -6.55 -2.15 1.74
C ASP A 179 -5.03 -2.25 1.96
N ALA A 180 -4.62 -3.15 2.84
CA ALA A 180 -3.25 -3.29 3.28
C ALA A 180 -2.36 -3.85 2.17
N VAL A 181 -2.81 -4.88 1.45
CA VAL A 181 -1.99 -5.52 0.41
C VAL A 181 -1.82 -4.64 -0.82
N ALA A 182 -2.78 -3.74 -1.10
CA ALA A 182 -2.60 -2.72 -2.13
C ALA A 182 -1.40 -1.81 -1.80
N TYR A 183 -1.33 -1.31 -0.56
CA TYR A 183 -0.17 -0.52 -0.13
C TYR A 183 1.11 -1.36 -0.11
N ALA A 184 1.05 -2.63 0.33
CA ALA A 184 2.20 -3.52 0.31
C ALA A 184 2.77 -3.65 -1.12
N LYS A 185 1.93 -4.05 -2.08
CA LYS A 185 2.31 -4.23 -3.49
C LYS A 185 2.89 -2.95 -4.10
N TYR A 186 2.14 -1.85 -4.08
CA TYR A 186 2.51 -0.67 -4.88
C TYR A 186 3.59 0.21 -4.23
N LEU A 187 3.82 0.06 -2.91
CA LEU A 187 4.89 0.78 -2.20
C LEU A 187 6.13 -0.10 -1.94
N ASN A 188 6.17 -1.33 -2.47
CA ASN A 188 7.21 -2.31 -2.19
C ASN A 188 7.45 -2.47 -0.68
N SER A 189 6.35 -2.58 0.06
CA SER A 189 6.30 -2.55 1.53
C SER A 189 6.00 -3.95 2.10
N ARG A 190 5.72 -4.01 3.39
CA ARG A 190 5.35 -5.23 4.12
C ARG A 190 4.36 -4.91 5.23
N LEU A 191 3.48 -5.87 5.50
CA LEU A 191 2.57 -5.83 6.63
C LEU A 191 3.30 -6.30 7.88
N LEU A 192 3.20 -5.54 8.97
CA LEU A 192 3.83 -5.83 10.24
C LEU A 192 2.76 -6.11 11.31
N PRO A 193 2.76 -7.31 11.93
CA PRO A 193 1.98 -7.58 13.13
C PRO A 193 2.66 -6.97 14.35
N MET A 194 1.94 -6.94 15.48
CA MET A 194 2.41 -6.34 16.74
C MET A 194 3.75 -6.93 17.22
N TRP A 195 3.93 -8.26 17.12
CA TRP A 195 5.17 -8.89 17.60
C TRP A 195 6.41 -8.38 16.86
N ALA A 196 6.28 -7.99 15.58
CA ALA A 196 7.40 -7.49 14.78
C ALA A 196 7.96 -6.18 15.36
N LEU A 197 7.12 -5.39 16.03
CA LEU A 197 7.49 -4.14 16.68
C LEU A 197 8.05 -4.33 18.09
N GLN A 198 7.76 -5.48 18.72
CA GLN A 198 8.09 -5.77 20.12
C GLN A 198 9.27 -6.73 20.29
N VAL A 199 9.55 -7.55 19.27
CA VAL A 199 10.62 -8.55 19.33
C VAL A 199 11.98 -7.88 19.52
N LYS A 200 12.76 -8.44 20.45
CA LYS A 200 14.15 -8.08 20.67
C LYS A 200 15.06 -9.12 20.07
N MET A 201 16.12 -8.67 19.41
CA MET A 201 17.11 -9.51 18.75
C MET A 201 18.49 -9.03 19.14
N TYR A 202 19.43 -9.96 19.35
CA TYR A 202 20.82 -9.57 19.57
C TYR A 202 21.49 -9.25 18.23
N ASP A 203 21.99 -8.03 18.08
CA ASP A 203 22.78 -7.63 16.91
C ASP A 203 24.28 -7.81 17.18
N PRO A 204 24.94 -8.79 16.53
CA PRO A 204 26.36 -9.03 16.74
C PRO A 204 27.26 -7.89 16.24
N GLU A 205 26.80 -7.04 15.33
CA GLU A 205 27.58 -5.90 14.83
C GLU A 205 27.59 -4.77 15.86
N LEU A 206 26.46 -4.55 16.54
CA LEU A 206 26.29 -3.50 17.54
C LEU A 206 26.56 -4.00 18.98
N GLN A 207 26.74 -5.31 19.16
CA GLN A 207 26.97 -5.97 20.44
C GLN A 207 25.89 -5.65 21.50
N ARG A 208 24.63 -5.52 21.07
CA ARG A 208 23.50 -5.20 21.94
C ARG A 208 22.19 -5.78 21.42
N GLU A 209 21.18 -5.82 22.27
CA GLU A 209 19.80 -6.03 21.82
C GLU A 209 19.32 -4.83 21.00
N VAL A 210 18.63 -5.13 19.90
CA VAL A 210 17.94 -4.19 19.03
C VAL A 210 16.49 -4.63 18.86
N ASP A 211 15.62 -3.65 18.63
CA ASP A 211 14.21 -3.85 18.23
C ASP A 211 13.94 -3.22 16.86
N TYR A 212 12.71 -3.35 16.36
CA TYR A 212 12.32 -2.74 15.08
C TYR A 212 12.59 -1.23 15.02
N PHE A 213 12.43 -0.51 16.13
CA PHE A 213 12.64 0.95 16.17
C PHE A 213 14.12 1.34 16.12
N ASP A 214 15.03 0.47 16.57
CA ASP A 214 16.47 0.61 16.32
C ASP A 214 16.82 0.36 14.84
N LEU A 215 16.16 -0.62 14.20
CA LEU A 215 16.46 -1.03 12.83
C LEU A 215 15.91 -0.05 11.79
N CYS A 216 14.64 0.36 11.93
CA CYS A 216 13.93 1.22 10.99
C CYS A 216 13.39 2.51 11.67
N PRO A 217 14.25 3.35 12.29
CA PRO A 217 13.83 4.50 13.09
C PRO A 217 13.14 5.59 12.28
N LYS A 218 13.42 5.67 10.97
CA LYS A 218 12.93 6.73 10.07
C LYS A 218 11.86 6.27 9.09
N THR A 219 11.64 4.96 8.96
CA THR A 219 10.63 4.42 8.05
C THR A 219 9.25 4.86 8.53
N PRO A 220 8.47 5.60 7.73
CA PRO A 220 7.08 5.89 8.03
C PRO A 220 6.27 4.62 8.25
N MET A 221 5.21 4.71 9.04
CA MET A 221 4.28 3.60 9.24
C MET A 221 2.86 4.01 8.87
N ILE A 222 2.21 3.19 8.04
CA ILE A 222 0.79 3.35 7.69
C ILE A 222 -0.06 2.68 8.76
N PHE A 223 -1.06 3.41 9.23
CA PHE A 223 -2.12 2.93 10.10
C PHE A 223 -3.49 3.09 9.45
N PHE A 224 -4.38 2.15 9.72
CA PHE A 224 -5.76 2.15 9.21
C PHE A 224 -6.70 2.71 10.28
N ASN A 225 -7.45 3.75 9.93
CA ASN A 225 -8.45 4.36 10.81
C ASN A 225 -7.87 4.67 12.21
N HIS A 226 -8.55 4.19 13.25
CA HIS A 226 -8.19 4.35 14.66
C HIS A 226 -7.45 3.12 15.23
N TYR A 227 -7.23 2.07 14.43
CA TYR A 227 -6.67 0.78 14.88
C TYR A 227 -5.14 0.85 14.97
N TRP A 228 -4.66 1.68 15.89
CA TRP A 228 -3.24 1.94 16.08
C TRP A 228 -2.63 1.09 17.18
N ASP A 229 -3.46 0.45 18.03
CA ASP A 229 -3.07 -0.35 19.21
C ASP A 229 -1.97 0.31 20.05
N ASP A 230 -2.09 1.63 20.23
CA ASP A 230 -1.12 2.47 20.93
C ASP A 230 0.33 2.38 20.41
N VAL A 231 0.57 1.86 19.20
CA VAL A 231 1.90 1.74 18.61
C VAL A 231 2.64 3.08 18.59
N PRO A 232 2.05 4.20 18.10
CA PRO A 232 2.73 5.50 18.15
C PRO A 232 2.87 6.12 19.55
N SER A 233 2.27 5.49 20.56
CA SER A 233 2.36 5.89 21.98
C SER A 233 3.35 5.01 22.76
N MET A 234 3.94 3.98 22.13
CA MET A 234 4.93 3.12 22.77
C MET A 234 6.16 3.93 23.22
N PRO A 235 6.76 3.62 24.38
CA PRO A 235 7.97 4.32 24.85
C PRO A 235 9.17 4.25 23.89
N ARG A 236 9.17 3.24 23.01
CA ARG A 236 10.22 3.02 22.00
C ARG A 236 9.95 3.73 20.67
N TRP A 237 8.75 4.28 20.46
CA TRP A 237 8.42 5.00 19.23
C TRP A 237 9.33 6.23 19.08
N PRO A 238 10.11 6.36 17.99
CA PRO A 238 10.98 7.52 17.81
C PRO A 238 10.16 8.80 17.63
N GLU A 239 10.55 9.87 18.33
CA GLU A 239 9.84 11.17 18.33
C GLU A 239 9.55 11.72 16.93
N ASN A 240 10.48 11.51 16.00
CA ASN A 240 10.40 12.01 14.63
C ASN A 240 10.03 10.93 13.59
N LYS A 241 9.61 9.73 14.01
CA LYS A 241 9.16 8.68 13.08
C LYS A 241 7.82 9.09 12.45
N PRO A 242 7.70 9.19 11.11
CA PRO A 242 6.47 9.67 10.49
C PRO A 242 5.31 8.70 10.62
N ILE A 243 4.10 9.24 10.77
CA ILE A 243 2.84 8.48 10.86
C ILE A 243 1.99 8.81 9.64
N TYR A 244 1.61 7.79 8.89
CA TYR A 244 0.69 7.91 7.76
C TYR A 244 -0.65 7.29 8.12
N LEU A 245 -1.74 7.97 7.82
CA LEU A 245 -3.09 7.52 8.11
C LEU A 245 -3.83 7.22 6.81
N MET A 246 -4.40 6.02 6.71
CA MET A 246 -5.41 5.72 5.71
C MET A 246 -6.79 5.73 6.40
N PRO A 247 -7.67 6.69 6.10
CA PRO A 247 -8.95 6.82 6.76
C PRO A 247 -10.11 6.23 5.94
N ASN A 248 -11.08 5.69 6.66
CA ASN A 248 -12.47 5.50 6.29
C ASN A 248 -13.21 6.65 6.96
N ILE A 249 -13.46 7.71 6.20
CA ILE A 249 -13.94 9.00 6.70
C ILE A 249 -15.37 8.95 7.28
N GLU A 250 -16.06 7.83 7.12
CA GLU A 250 -17.36 7.55 7.74
C GLU A 250 -17.27 7.00 9.17
N MET A 251 -16.09 6.57 9.63
CA MET A 251 -15.88 6.00 10.95
C MET A 251 -15.89 7.09 12.03
N ILE A 252 -16.82 6.99 12.97
CA ILE A 252 -17.01 7.98 14.05
C ILE A 252 -15.87 7.96 15.07
N GLU A 253 -15.19 6.84 15.21
CA GLU A 253 -14.07 6.63 16.12
C GLU A 253 -12.79 7.35 15.64
N LEU A 254 -12.79 7.84 14.39
CA LEU A 254 -11.68 8.60 13.84
C LEU A 254 -11.80 10.08 14.22
N THR A 255 -11.29 10.42 15.40
CA THR A 255 -11.37 11.76 15.99
C THR A 255 -10.35 12.74 15.40
N PRO A 256 -10.50 14.07 15.63
CA PRO A 256 -9.54 15.10 15.21
C PRO A 256 -8.08 14.81 15.61
N GLU A 257 -7.87 14.20 16.78
CA GLU A 257 -6.54 13.91 17.32
C GLU A 257 -5.74 12.98 16.39
N PHE A 258 -6.38 12.04 15.71
CA PHE A 258 -5.71 11.19 14.74
C PHE A 258 -5.18 12.01 13.56
N TYR A 259 -6.01 12.90 13.01
CA TYR A 259 -5.64 13.76 11.89
C TYR A 259 -4.56 14.79 12.26
N TRP A 260 -4.62 15.38 13.45
CA TRP A 260 -3.59 16.33 13.87
C TRP A 260 -2.25 15.68 14.21
N ARG A 261 -2.21 14.37 14.48
CA ARG A 261 -0.98 13.64 14.83
C ARG A 261 -0.20 13.10 13.63
N VAL A 262 -0.79 13.02 12.45
CA VAL A 262 -0.17 12.36 11.29
C VAL A 262 0.67 13.32 10.46
N ASN A 263 1.56 12.78 9.64
CA ASN A 263 2.32 13.54 8.64
C ASN A 263 1.65 13.48 7.26
N VAL A 264 0.93 12.39 6.99
CA VAL A 264 0.26 12.16 5.70
C VAL A 264 -1.10 11.50 5.92
N VAL A 265 -2.09 11.91 5.13
CA VAL A 265 -3.37 11.21 4.96
C VAL A 265 -3.48 10.62 3.56
N LEU A 266 -3.78 9.33 3.47
CA LEU A 266 -3.91 8.54 2.25
C LEU A 266 -5.39 8.29 1.94
N CYS A 267 -6.01 9.20 1.20
CA CYS A 267 -7.41 9.13 0.83
C CYS A 267 -7.65 8.23 -0.38
N LYS A 268 -8.45 7.16 -0.21
CA LYS A 268 -8.79 6.22 -1.29
C LYS A 268 -9.66 6.83 -2.38
N THR A 269 -10.48 7.83 -2.03
CA THR A 269 -11.48 8.44 -2.93
C THR A 269 -11.28 9.95 -3.02
N GLN A 270 -11.75 10.54 -4.12
CA GLN A 270 -11.75 12.00 -4.30
C GLN A 270 -12.55 12.70 -3.18
N ILE A 271 -13.69 12.12 -2.78
CA ILE A 271 -14.52 12.68 -1.70
C ILE A 271 -13.77 12.73 -0.38
N CYS A 272 -12.98 11.69 -0.05
CA CYS A 272 -12.10 11.73 1.11
C CYS A 272 -11.09 12.87 1.00
N PHE A 273 -10.41 12.97 -0.14
CA PHE A 273 -9.40 14.01 -0.38
C PHE A 273 -9.98 15.41 -0.19
N ASP A 274 -11.12 15.70 -0.82
CA ASP A 274 -11.78 17.01 -0.75
C ASP A 274 -12.22 17.33 0.68
N ARG A 275 -12.85 16.37 1.36
CA ARG A 275 -13.37 16.57 2.73
C ARG A 275 -12.26 16.74 3.75
N VAL A 276 -11.22 15.91 3.70
CA VAL A 276 -10.10 15.99 4.66
C VAL A 276 -9.27 17.25 4.41
N THR A 277 -9.02 17.61 3.15
CA THR A 277 -8.32 18.87 2.81
C THR A 277 -9.08 20.07 3.37
N LYS A 278 -10.38 20.16 3.09
CA LYS A 278 -11.25 21.21 3.63
C LYS A 278 -11.29 21.20 5.16
N TRP A 279 -11.31 20.03 5.78
CA TRP A 279 -11.28 19.91 7.24
C TRP A 279 -9.99 20.49 7.83
N TYR A 280 -8.81 20.21 7.27
CA TYR A 280 -7.55 20.82 7.73
C TYR A 280 -7.51 22.34 7.52
N GLU A 281 -8.15 22.87 6.47
CA GLU A 281 -8.29 24.31 6.26
C GLU A 281 -9.17 24.97 7.33
N GLN A 282 -10.19 24.25 7.82
CA GLN A 282 -11.16 24.75 8.80
C GLN A 282 -10.67 24.59 10.25
N GLU A 283 -10.16 23.42 10.60
CA GLU A 283 -9.80 23.05 11.98
C GLU A 283 -8.30 23.25 12.28
N GLY A 284 -7.52 23.59 11.26
CA GLY A 284 -6.08 23.82 11.37
C GLY A 284 -5.24 22.56 11.12
N ASN A 285 -4.01 22.79 10.69
CA ASN A 285 -3.04 21.76 10.31
C ASN A 285 -1.71 21.91 11.08
N PRO A 286 -1.66 21.49 12.36
CA PRO A 286 -0.52 21.76 13.25
C PRO A 286 0.77 21.01 12.84
N ARG A 287 0.68 19.91 12.09
CA ARG A 287 1.84 19.15 11.61
C ARG A 287 2.20 19.38 10.14
N ASN A 288 1.53 20.34 9.48
CA ASN A 288 1.64 20.54 8.05
C ASN A 288 1.44 19.22 7.28
N THR A 289 0.42 18.47 7.69
CA THR A 289 0.01 17.20 7.11
C THR A 289 -0.31 17.36 5.64
N GLU A 290 0.18 16.44 4.82
CA GLU A 290 -0.15 16.35 3.40
C GLU A 290 -1.28 15.33 3.17
N VAL A 291 -2.26 15.67 2.33
CA VAL A 291 -3.35 14.77 1.95
C VAL A 291 -3.12 14.30 0.52
N PHE A 292 -3.17 13.00 0.26
CA PHE A 292 -3.03 12.43 -1.07
C PHE A 292 -4.28 11.67 -1.46
N TYR A 293 -4.74 11.89 -2.70
CA TYR A 293 -5.70 10.99 -3.34
C TYR A 293 -4.93 9.82 -3.98
N THR A 294 -5.11 8.62 -3.46
CA THR A 294 -4.29 7.44 -3.83
C THR A 294 -4.83 6.63 -5.00
N LYS A 295 -6.04 6.90 -5.49
CA LYS A 295 -6.74 6.09 -6.51
C LYS A 295 -6.66 4.59 -6.17
N HIS A 296 -7.06 4.26 -4.95
CA HIS A 296 -6.93 2.93 -4.38
C HIS A 296 -7.58 1.85 -5.25
N THR A 297 -7.02 0.63 -5.24
CA THR A 297 -7.47 -0.52 -6.03
C THR A 297 -7.52 -1.78 -5.16
N SER A 298 -8.23 -2.80 -5.63
CA SER A 298 -8.43 -4.08 -4.94
C SER A 298 -8.09 -5.25 -5.86
N SER A 299 -8.07 -6.46 -5.30
CA SER A 299 -7.86 -7.68 -6.08
C SER A 299 -9.02 -7.98 -7.05
N ASP A 300 -8.74 -8.71 -8.14
CA ASP A 300 -9.76 -9.26 -9.04
C ASP A 300 -10.14 -10.68 -8.60
N GLN A 301 -11.11 -10.76 -7.69
CA GLN A 301 -11.62 -12.02 -7.15
C GLN A 301 -12.23 -12.94 -8.23
N ALA A 302 -12.78 -12.37 -9.31
CA ALA A 302 -13.36 -13.16 -10.38
C ALA A 302 -12.27 -13.81 -11.25
N GLN A 303 -11.21 -13.08 -11.57
CA GLN A 303 -10.03 -13.63 -12.24
C GLN A 303 -9.36 -14.68 -11.36
N PHE A 304 -9.18 -14.41 -10.07
CA PHE A 304 -8.60 -15.38 -9.13
C PHE A 304 -9.39 -16.70 -9.10
N ALA A 305 -10.72 -16.61 -9.01
CA ALA A 305 -11.59 -17.78 -9.05
C ALA A 305 -11.48 -18.55 -10.38
N ARG A 306 -11.49 -17.88 -11.54
CA ARG A 306 -11.30 -18.54 -12.84
C ARG A 306 -9.96 -19.26 -12.93
N LYS A 307 -8.89 -18.62 -12.48
CA LYS A 307 -7.54 -19.19 -12.48
C LYS A 307 -7.38 -20.39 -11.53
N ARG A 308 -8.19 -20.50 -10.47
CA ARG A 308 -8.08 -21.59 -9.48
C ARG A 308 -9.06 -22.74 -9.71
N LEU A 309 -10.26 -22.42 -10.18
CA LEU A 309 -11.38 -23.35 -10.33
C LEU A 309 -11.68 -23.69 -11.80
N GLY A 310 -11.03 -23.01 -12.76
CA GLY A 310 -11.26 -23.12 -14.20
C GLY A 310 -12.06 -21.94 -14.75
N GLU A 311 -11.92 -21.67 -16.05
CA GLU A 311 -12.56 -20.52 -16.72
C GLU A 311 -14.09 -20.51 -16.57
N ASP A 312 -14.72 -21.68 -16.51
CA ASP A 312 -16.17 -21.83 -16.36
C ASP A 312 -16.68 -21.63 -14.93
N ALA A 313 -15.79 -21.41 -13.95
CA ALA A 313 -16.17 -21.23 -12.55
C ALA A 313 -16.95 -19.93 -12.29
N ILE A 314 -16.73 -18.90 -13.11
CA ILE A 314 -17.45 -17.63 -13.03
C ILE A 314 -18.31 -17.48 -14.29
N ALA A 315 -19.63 -17.58 -14.10
CA ALA A 315 -20.58 -17.38 -15.19
C ALA A 315 -20.49 -15.94 -15.76
N PRO A 316 -20.68 -15.76 -17.08
CA PRO A 316 -20.79 -14.43 -17.68
C PRO A 316 -21.92 -13.61 -17.07
N LYS A 317 -21.75 -12.28 -17.03
CA LYS A 317 -22.77 -11.35 -16.52
C LYS A 317 -24.05 -11.45 -17.38
N ASN A 318 -25.19 -11.70 -16.73
CA ASN A 318 -26.51 -11.71 -17.38
C ASN A 318 -27.32 -10.46 -17.00
N PHE A 319 -27.36 -9.47 -17.89
CA PHE A 319 -28.09 -8.22 -17.66
C PHE A 319 -29.59 -8.30 -17.98
N SER A 320 -30.07 -9.41 -18.54
CA SER A 320 -31.51 -9.65 -18.80
C SER A 320 -32.23 -10.28 -17.61
N ASN A 321 -31.50 -11.01 -16.76
CA ASN A 321 -32.00 -11.61 -15.53
C ASN A 321 -31.04 -11.27 -14.38
N VAL A 322 -31.17 -10.04 -13.87
CA VAL A 322 -30.28 -9.48 -12.85
C VAL A 322 -30.56 -10.12 -11.49
N LYS A 323 -29.50 -10.37 -10.73
CA LYS A 323 -29.56 -10.70 -9.30
C LYS A 323 -28.65 -9.74 -8.55
N PHE A 324 -29.04 -9.38 -7.34
CA PHE A 324 -28.26 -8.52 -6.47
C PHE A 324 -27.67 -9.35 -5.33
N LEU A 325 -26.45 -8.99 -4.92
CA LEU A 325 -25.76 -9.57 -3.79
C LEU A 325 -25.40 -8.46 -2.81
N HIS A 326 -25.77 -8.61 -1.54
CA HIS A 326 -25.38 -7.72 -0.45
C HIS A 326 -24.48 -8.47 0.54
N THR A 327 -23.22 -8.05 0.63
CA THR A 327 -22.18 -8.65 1.49
C THR A 327 -21.60 -7.60 2.45
N PRO A 328 -22.24 -7.31 3.59
CA PRO A 328 -21.79 -6.29 4.53
C PRO A 328 -20.55 -6.69 5.35
N GLY A 329 -20.10 -7.95 5.23
CA GLY A 329 -19.03 -8.50 6.08
C GLY A 329 -19.47 -8.54 7.55
N THR A 330 -18.55 -8.20 8.45
CA THR A 330 -18.80 -8.14 9.90
C THR A 330 -19.41 -6.81 10.38
N SER A 331 -19.65 -5.86 9.46
CA SER A 331 -20.04 -4.49 9.83
C SER A 331 -21.55 -4.30 9.88
N ILE A 332 -22.06 -3.95 11.06
CA ILE A 332 -23.47 -3.56 11.28
C ILE A 332 -23.84 -2.22 10.60
N TRP A 333 -22.86 -1.40 10.23
CA TRP A 333 -23.04 -0.05 9.71
C TRP A 333 -23.25 0.00 8.18
N LYS A 334 -23.28 -1.15 7.51
CA LYS A 334 -23.45 -1.23 6.04
C LYS A 334 -24.91 -1.20 5.59
N GLY A 335 -25.83 -0.79 6.47
CA GLY A 335 -27.23 -0.51 6.11
C GLY A 335 -28.05 -1.74 5.73
N THR A 336 -27.63 -2.95 6.09
CA THR A 336 -28.30 -4.22 5.74
C THR A 336 -29.80 -4.20 6.02
N ARG A 337 -30.20 -3.67 7.18
CA ARG A 337 -31.61 -3.51 7.54
C ARG A 337 -32.36 -2.61 6.55
N ALA A 338 -31.81 -1.45 6.22
CA ALA A 338 -32.43 -0.51 5.30
C ALA A 338 -32.54 -1.10 3.88
N VAL A 339 -31.53 -1.86 3.45
CA VAL A 339 -31.57 -2.61 2.17
C VAL A 339 -32.71 -3.62 2.18
N LEU A 340 -32.82 -4.46 3.21
CA LEU A 340 -33.87 -5.47 3.33
C LEU A 340 -35.28 -4.87 3.42
N GLU A 341 -35.46 -3.84 4.23
CA GLU A 341 -36.74 -3.13 4.35
C GLU A 341 -37.16 -2.53 3.00
N CYS A 342 -36.23 -1.88 2.28
CA CYS A 342 -36.50 -1.38 0.94
C CYS A 342 -36.86 -2.50 -0.03
N TRP A 343 -36.08 -3.59 -0.05
CA TRP A 343 -36.27 -4.70 -0.99
C TRP A 343 -37.58 -5.46 -0.80
N THR A 344 -38.01 -5.60 0.45
CA THR A 344 -39.26 -6.28 0.80
C THR A 344 -40.49 -5.39 0.68
N SER A 345 -40.31 -4.06 0.68
CA SER A 345 -41.42 -3.09 0.55
C SER A 345 -41.94 -2.90 -0.88
N MET A 346 -41.19 -3.32 -1.91
CA MET A 346 -41.49 -3.04 -3.31
C MET A 346 -41.65 -4.33 -4.11
N ALA A 347 -42.82 -4.51 -4.75
CA ALA A 347 -43.06 -5.67 -5.59
C ALA A 347 -42.28 -5.59 -6.91
N GLY A 348 -41.80 -6.73 -7.42
CA GLY A 348 -41.15 -6.82 -8.74
C GLY A 348 -39.66 -6.49 -8.77
N LEU A 349 -39.02 -6.26 -7.61
CA LEU A 349 -37.56 -6.16 -7.55
C LEU A 349 -36.91 -7.51 -7.87
N PRO A 350 -35.72 -7.52 -8.52
CA PRO A 350 -35.01 -8.78 -8.77
C PRO A 350 -34.55 -9.45 -7.48
N PRO A 351 -34.20 -10.76 -7.51
CA PRO A 351 -33.73 -11.47 -6.33
C PRO A 351 -32.53 -10.78 -5.67
N LEU A 352 -32.54 -10.74 -4.35
CA LEU A 352 -31.44 -10.26 -3.50
C LEU A 352 -30.93 -11.41 -2.65
N ASP A 353 -29.69 -11.79 -2.87
CA ASP A 353 -28.94 -12.69 -1.99
C ASP A 353 -28.22 -11.84 -0.94
N VAL A 354 -28.34 -12.24 0.33
CA VAL A 354 -27.72 -11.53 1.45
C VAL A 354 -26.79 -12.48 2.18
N TYR A 355 -25.51 -12.13 2.23
CA TYR A 355 -24.47 -12.92 2.88
C TYR A 355 -23.87 -12.12 4.03
N ILE A 356 -24.25 -12.47 5.26
CA ILE A 356 -23.82 -11.82 6.49
C ILE A 356 -22.99 -12.83 7.27
N ASP A 357 -21.86 -12.37 7.81
CA ASP A 357 -21.04 -13.19 8.70
C ASP A 357 -21.84 -13.50 9.98
N GLU A 358 -21.81 -14.75 10.46
CA GLU A 358 -22.55 -15.16 11.67
C GLU A 358 -22.17 -14.31 12.91
N SER A 359 -20.94 -13.78 12.95
CA SER A 359 -20.46 -12.91 14.03
C SER A 359 -21.03 -11.49 13.99
N ALA A 360 -21.68 -11.08 12.89
CA ALA A 360 -22.41 -9.82 12.77
C ALA A 360 -23.88 -9.91 13.24
N CYS A 361 -24.29 -11.14 13.59
CA CYS A 361 -25.49 -11.62 14.31
C CYS A 361 -26.02 -10.77 15.48
#